data_AF-A0A1X7SHQ3-F1
#
_entry.id   AF-A0A1X7SHQ3-F1
#
_cell.length_a   1.000
_cell.length_b   1.000
_cell.length_c   1.000
_cell.angle_alpha   90.00
_cell.angle_beta   90.00
_cell.angle_gamma   90.00
#
_symmetry.space_group_name_H-M   'P 1'
#
loop_
_entity.id
_entity.type
_entity.pdbx_description
1 polymer ?
#
loop_
_entity_poly.entity_id
_entity_poly.type
_entity_poly.pdbx_seq_one_letter_code
_entity_poly.pdbx_strand_id
1 'polypeptide(L)'
;MWSNGPLVHQQYDLVLYCPLRNSKIATATTLADLFVRQLKRYKNVPEWFEERDGEGLLVIFDGWDELSEQLRQSSLAASIICKEKLDQCSVIVTSRSYASSSLLKIDTLSRHVQVIGFSEEEISTVIIQTLQKNTKLAQELIHENTFQINISNKSHFTTTQSSKDSQL
;
A
#
# COMPACT_ATOMS: atom_id res chain seq x y z
N MET A 1 7.17 5.04 13.14
CA MET A 1 6.86 5.98 12.04
C MET A 1 8.14 6.76 11.74
N TRP A 2 8.55 6.92 10.47
CA TRP A 2 9.81 7.61 10.12
C TRP A 2 9.92 9.02 10.73
N SER A 3 8.78 9.71 10.90
CA SER A 3 8.68 11.02 11.54
C SER A 3 8.93 11.04 13.06
N ASN A 4 8.91 9.89 13.74
CA ASN A 4 8.93 9.82 15.21
C ASN A 4 10.36 9.69 15.79
N GLY A 5 11.39 9.95 15.00
CA GLY A 5 12.79 9.90 15.43
C GLY A 5 13.62 8.85 14.69
N PRO A 6 14.89 8.65 15.10
CA PRO A 6 15.86 7.90 14.33
C PRO A 6 15.48 6.43 14.28
N LEU A 7 14.99 5.99 13.12
CA LEU A 7 15.19 4.62 12.69
C LEU A 7 16.71 4.42 12.61
N VAL A 8 17.21 3.33 13.20
CA VAL A 8 18.66 3.06 13.40
C VAL A 8 19.48 3.15 12.10
N HIS A 9 18.81 3.10 10.94
CA HIS A 9 19.36 3.40 9.61
C HIS A 9 18.41 4.36 8.87
N GLN A 10 18.54 5.67 9.08
CA GLN A 10 17.82 6.66 8.26
C GLN A 10 18.48 6.73 6.87
N GLN A 11 17.86 6.07 5.90
CA GLN A 11 18.33 6.01 4.51
C GLN A 11 17.77 7.15 3.62
N TYR A 12 16.81 7.93 4.13
CA TYR A 12 16.09 8.94 3.35
C TYR A 12 16.09 10.30 4.03
N ASP A 13 16.41 11.33 3.27
CA ASP A 13 16.35 12.74 3.65
C ASP A 13 14.91 13.25 3.67
N LEU A 14 14.06 12.72 2.78
CA LEU A 14 12.64 13.08 2.68
C LEU A 14 11.78 11.86 2.34
N VAL A 15 10.61 11.79 2.97
CA VAL A 15 9.55 10.86 2.63
C VAL A 15 8.32 11.65 2.18
N LEU A 16 7.84 11.38 0.97
CA LEU A 16 6.60 11.93 0.42
C LEU A 16 5.50 10.88 0.46
N TYR A 17 4.35 11.24 1.05
CA TYR A 17 3.13 10.45 0.97
C TYR A 17 2.17 11.09 -0.03
N CYS A 18 1.87 10.36 -1.09
CA CYS A 18 1.17 10.83 -2.28
C CYS A 18 -0.10 9.98 -2.50
N PRO A 19 -1.25 10.36 -1.89
CA PRO A 19 -2.51 9.68 -2.12
C PRO A 19 -3.02 9.97 -3.53
N LEU A 20 -3.14 8.94 -4.37
CA LEU A 20 -3.52 9.06 -5.77
C LEU A 20 -5.02 9.38 -5.95
N ARG A 21 -5.87 9.14 -4.94
CA ARG A 21 -7.23 9.69 -4.89
C ARG A 21 -7.27 11.22 -4.99
N ASN A 22 -6.23 11.90 -4.51
CA ASN A 22 -6.18 13.35 -4.55
C ASN A 22 -5.89 13.81 -5.98
N SER A 23 -6.86 14.48 -6.60
CA SER A 23 -6.74 14.92 -7.99
C SER A 23 -5.50 15.77 -8.25
N LYS A 24 -5.08 16.63 -7.32
CA LYS A 24 -3.86 17.44 -7.47
C LYS A 24 -2.59 16.60 -7.59
N ILE A 25 -2.53 15.49 -6.84
CA ILE A 25 -1.40 14.55 -6.88
C ILE A 25 -1.51 13.69 -8.13
N ALA A 26 -2.70 13.20 -8.46
CA ALA A 26 -2.95 12.36 -9.64
C ALA A 26 -2.58 13.06 -10.95
N THR A 27 -2.81 14.38 -11.04
CA THR A 27 -2.52 15.20 -12.22
C THR A 27 -1.25 16.03 -12.08
N ALA A 28 -0.39 15.73 -11.10
CA ALA A 28 0.89 16.41 -10.93
C ALA A 28 1.75 16.25 -12.18
N THR A 29 2.42 17.34 -12.60
CA THR A 29 3.33 17.33 -13.76
C THR A 29 4.78 17.56 -13.35
N THR A 30 5.01 18.19 -12.20
CA THR A 30 6.34 18.45 -11.62
C THR A 30 6.50 17.83 -10.22
N LEU A 31 7.74 17.64 -9.76
CA LEU A 31 7.98 17.15 -8.39
C LEU A 31 7.39 18.11 -7.34
N ALA A 32 7.44 19.42 -7.61
CA ALA A 32 6.86 20.44 -6.73
C ALA A 32 5.34 20.31 -6.54
N ASP A 33 4.62 19.75 -7.52
CA ASP A 33 3.17 19.53 -7.43
C ASP A 33 2.81 18.40 -6.45
N LEU A 34 3.75 17.49 -6.17
CA LEU A 34 3.57 16.44 -5.16
C LEU A 34 3.57 17.02 -3.73
N PHE A 35 4.07 18.25 -3.54
CA PHE A 35 4.06 18.94 -2.25
C PHE A 35 2.73 19.68 -2.05
N VAL A 36 1.79 19.07 -1.33
CA VAL A 36 0.47 19.66 -1.03
C VAL A 36 0.59 21.03 -0.35
N ARG A 37 1.62 21.25 0.47
CA ARG A 37 1.89 22.53 1.14
C ARG A 37 3.19 23.14 0.61
N GLN A 38 3.05 24.13 -0.26
CA GLN A 38 4.17 24.90 -0.78
C GLN A 38 4.46 26.09 0.14
N LEU A 39 5.49 25.96 0.98
CA LEU A 39 5.96 27.06 1.83
C LEU A 39 7.15 27.73 1.16
N LYS A 40 7.15 29.07 1.08
CA LYS A 40 8.25 29.85 0.46
C LYS A 40 9.63 29.50 1.02
N ARG A 41 9.71 29.12 2.29
CA ARG A 41 10.96 28.73 2.98
C ARG A 41 11.57 27.42 2.46
N TYR A 42 10.79 26.59 1.77
CA TYR A 42 11.19 25.27 1.25
C TYR A 42 10.96 25.15 -0.26
N LYS A 43 10.87 26.28 -0.98
CA LYS A 43 10.58 26.31 -2.42
C LYS A 43 11.60 25.55 -3.28
N ASN A 44 12.83 25.43 -2.78
CA ASN A 44 13.99 24.83 -3.41
C ASN A 44 14.19 23.35 -3.05
N VAL A 45 13.31 22.77 -2.21
CA VAL A 45 13.37 21.33 -1.88
C VAL A 45 13.07 20.45 -3.09
N PRO A 46 12.04 20.70 -3.92
CA PRO A 46 11.82 19.92 -5.13
C PRO A 46 13.01 19.96 -6.09
N GLU A 47 13.54 21.16 -6.37
CA GLU A 47 14.72 21.35 -7.23
C GLU A 47 15.93 20.54 -6.73
N TRP A 48 16.17 20.55 -5.41
CA TRP A 48 17.29 19.82 -4.79
C TRP A 48 17.22 18.30 -4.99
N PHE A 49 16.03 17.73 -5.13
CA PHE A 49 15.85 16.31 -5.46
C PHE A 49 15.85 16.07 -6.97
N GLU A 50 15.33 17.00 -7.78
CA GLU A 50 15.41 16.90 -9.24
C GLU A 50 16.86 16.92 -9.74
N GLU A 51 17.73 17.76 -9.14
CA GLU A 51 19.16 17.84 -9.49
C GLU A 51 19.97 16.58 -9.16
N ARG A 52 19.44 15.68 -8.34
CA ARG A 52 20.10 14.42 -7.90
C ARG A 52 19.29 13.19 -8.26
N ASP A 53 18.40 13.32 -9.25
CA ASP A 53 17.55 12.22 -9.73
C ASP A 53 16.80 11.50 -8.59
N GLY A 54 16.43 12.23 -7.54
CA GLY A 54 15.69 11.71 -6.39
C GLY A 54 16.52 10.94 -5.37
N GLU A 55 17.86 11.03 -5.39
CA GLU A 55 18.71 10.43 -4.35
C GLU A 55 18.28 10.90 -2.95
N GLY A 56 18.12 9.96 -2.02
CA GLY A 56 17.65 10.23 -0.65
C GLY A 56 16.15 10.46 -0.51
N LEU A 57 15.37 10.35 -1.61
CA LEU A 57 13.91 10.50 -1.60
C LEU A 57 13.20 9.14 -1.55
N LEU A 58 12.22 9.01 -0.65
CA LEU A 58 11.22 7.96 -0.68
C LEU A 58 9.86 8.54 -1.07
N VAL A 59 9.24 8.02 -2.12
CA VAL A 59 7.88 8.39 -2.54
C VAL A 59 6.93 7.20 -2.33
N ILE A 60 5.87 7.43 -1.56
CA ILE A 60 4.82 6.46 -1.29
C ILE A 60 3.58 6.88 -2.10
N PHE A 61 3.32 6.22 -3.22
CA PHE A 61 2.11 6.37 -3.99
C PHE A 61 1.02 5.44 -3.45
N ASP A 62 0.00 6.01 -2.85
CA ASP A 62 -1.08 5.26 -2.22
C ASP A 62 -2.32 5.24 -3.12
N GLY A 63 -2.77 4.04 -3.51
CA GLY A 63 -3.99 3.85 -4.30
C GLY A 63 -3.78 3.88 -5.82
N TRP A 64 -2.88 3.07 -6.37
CA TRP A 64 -2.70 2.95 -7.84
C TRP A 64 -4.00 2.62 -8.59
N ASP A 65 -4.88 1.81 -7.97
CA ASP A 65 -6.19 1.45 -8.51
C ASP A 65 -7.16 2.64 -8.62
N GLU A 66 -6.85 3.76 -7.98
CA GLU A 66 -7.67 4.98 -8.00
C GLU A 66 -7.36 5.89 -9.19
N LEU A 67 -6.22 5.69 -9.87
CA LEU A 67 -5.91 6.40 -11.10
C LEU A 67 -6.73 5.84 -12.27
N SER A 68 -7.14 6.74 -13.17
CA SER A 68 -7.70 6.35 -14.46
C SER A 68 -6.64 5.64 -15.32
N GLU A 69 -7.08 4.82 -16.28
CA GLU A 69 -6.15 4.12 -17.19
C GLU A 69 -5.22 5.09 -17.94
N GLN A 70 -5.74 6.25 -18.34
CA GLN A 70 -4.95 7.31 -18.97
C GLN A 70 -3.84 7.82 -18.04
N LEU A 71 -4.18 8.14 -16.78
CA LEU A 71 -3.19 8.65 -15.82
C LEU A 71 -2.17 7.59 -15.41
N ARG A 72 -2.55 6.31 -15.40
CA ARG A 72 -1.61 5.20 -15.19
C ARG A 72 -0.54 5.08 -16.29
N GLN A 73 -0.77 5.69 -17.45
CA GLN A 73 0.19 5.66 -18.57
C GLN A 73 1.00 6.95 -18.70
N SER A 74 0.43 8.11 -18.35
CA SER A 74 1.04 9.41 -18.66
C SER A 74 1.30 10.33 -17.47
N SER A 75 0.89 9.95 -16.26
CA SER A 75 1.11 10.79 -15.08
C SER A 75 2.58 10.83 -14.66
N LEU A 76 2.97 11.89 -13.93
CA LEU A 76 4.27 11.96 -13.28
C LEU A 76 4.49 10.77 -12.35
N ALA A 77 3.45 10.32 -11.64
CA ALA A 77 3.52 9.15 -10.77
C ALA A 77 3.92 7.90 -11.56
N ALA A 78 3.31 7.67 -12.73
CA ALA A 78 3.68 6.55 -13.61
C ALA A 78 5.16 6.62 -14.05
N SER A 79 5.63 7.78 -14.51
CA SER A 79 7.04 7.95 -14.90
C SER A 79 8.02 7.74 -13.75
N ILE A 80 7.70 8.17 -12.52
CA ILE A 80 8.53 7.92 -11.34
C ILE A 80 8.53 6.43 -10.98
N ILE A 81 7.35 5.78 -10.99
CA ILE A 81 7.20 4.34 -10.68
C ILE A 81 7.99 3.49 -11.68
N CYS A 82 7.96 3.84 -12.97
CA CYS A 82 8.70 3.15 -14.02
C CYS A 82 10.19 3.51 -14.07
N LYS A 83 10.67 4.39 -13.17
CA LYS A 83 12.05 4.95 -13.16
C LYS A 83 12.46 5.71 -14.42
N GLU A 84 11.50 6.26 -15.17
CA GLU A 84 11.77 7.18 -16.27
C GLU A 84 12.20 8.57 -15.78
N LYS A 85 11.78 8.91 -14.55
CA LYS A 85 12.17 10.13 -13.83
C LYS A 85 12.56 9.78 -12.40
N LEU A 86 13.54 10.51 -11.85
CA LEU A 86 14.03 10.35 -10.48
C LEU A 86 14.47 8.90 -10.19
N ASP A 87 15.34 8.34 -11.03
CA ASP A 87 15.67 6.91 -11.02
C ASP A 87 16.42 6.43 -9.74
N GLN A 88 17.02 7.36 -9.00
CA GLN A 88 17.68 7.15 -7.70
C GLN A 88 16.71 7.20 -6.50
N CYS A 89 15.46 7.61 -6.71
CA CYS A 89 14.48 7.56 -5.61
C CYS A 89 14.03 6.13 -5.32
N SER A 90 13.55 5.93 -4.10
CA SER A 90 12.83 4.70 -3.73
C SER A 90 11.33 4.95 -3.80
N VAL A 91 10.60 3.97 -4.33
CA VAL A 91 9.16 4.09 -4.54
C VAL A 91 8.44 2.92 -3.87
N ILE A 92 7.40 3.23 -3.12
CA ILE A 92 6.42 2.25 -2.63
C ILE A 92 5.08 2.57 -3.28
N VAL A 93 4.45 1.57 -3.87
CA VAL A 93 3.12 1.70 -4.48
C VAL A 93 2.16 0.76 -3.78
N THR A 94 1.01 1.27 -3.35
CA THR A 94 -0.10 0.42 -2.89
C THR A 94 -1.14 0.32 -3.99
N SER A 95 -1.75 -0.87 -4.13
CA SER A 95 -2.79 -1.13 -5.11
C SER A 95 -3.66 -2.28 -4.64
N ARG A 96 -4.94 -2.26 -4.99
CA ARG A 96 -5.74 -3.49 -4.99
C ARG A 96 -5.23 -4.51 -6.00
N SER A 97 -5.46 -5.79 -5.72
CA SER A 97 -4.98 -6.92 -6.52
C SER A 97 -5.47 -6.93 -7.96
N TYR A 98 -6.68 -6.43 -8.25
CA TYR A 98 -7.21 -6.39 -9.61
C TYR A 98 -6.51 -5.36 -10.51
N ALA A 99 -5.91 -4.31 -9.94
CA ALA A 99 -5.26 -3.24 -10.70
C ALA A 99 -3.73 -3.34 -10.71
N SER A 100 -3.15 -4.25 -9.93
CA SER A 100 -1.69 -4.40 -9.82
C SER A 100 -1.05 -5.08 -11.03
N SER A 101 -1.85 -5.67 -11.95
CA SER A 101 -1.33 -6.38 -13.12
C SER A 101 -0.43 -5.53 -14.02
N SER A 102 -0.66 -4.22 -14.09
CA SER A 102 0.21 -3.29 -14.83
C SER A 102 1.54 -3.04 -14.11
N LEU A 103 1.50 -2.98 -12.76
CA LEU A 103 2.70 -2.78 -11.93
C LEU A 103 3.61 -4.02 -11.94
N LEU A 104 3.03 -5.21 -12.00
CA LEU A 104 3.77 -6.47 -12.05
C LEU A 104 4.54 -6.70 -13.36
N LYS A 105 4.21 -5.93 -14.40
CA LYS A 105 4.88 -5.98 -15.72
C LYS A 105 6.05 -5.00 -15.83
N ILE A 106 6.33 -4.22 -14.79
CA ILE A 106 7.39 -3.23 -14.79
C ILE A 106 8.72 -3.94 -14.54
N ASP A 107 9.66 -3.82 -15.48
CA ASP A 107 10.96 -4.50 -15.42
C ASP A 107 11.82 -4.06 -14.23
N THR A 108 11.59 -2.85 -13.71
CA THR A 108 12.32 -2.26 -12.59
C THR A 108 11.75 -2.62 -11.21
N LEU A 109 10.72 -3.48 -11.16
CA LEU A 109 10.11 -3.93 -9.91
C LEU A 109 11.10 -4.74 -9.07
N SER A 110 11.51 -4.20 -7.92
CA SER A 110 12.47 -4.85 -7.03
C SER A 110 11.83 -5.83 -6.04
N ARG A 111 10.58 -5.57 -5.62
CA ARG A 111 9.85 -6.39 -4.65
C ARG A 111 8.34 -6.22 -4.78
N HIS A 112 7.63 -7.34 -4.65
CA HIS A 112 6.18 -7.38 -4.51
C HIS A 112 5.83 -7.95 -3.13
N VAL A 113 4.97 -7.26 -2.39
CA VAL A 113 4.49 -7.69 -1.08
C VAL A 113 2.97 -7.73 -1.09
N GLN A 114 2.40 -8.85 -0.66
CA GLN A 114 0.97 -9.00 -0.50
C GLN A 114 0.59 -8.89 0.98
N VAL A 115 -0.36 -8.02 1.29
CA VAL A 115 -0.95 -7.91 2.63
C VAL A 115 -2.14 -8.87 2.71
N ILE A 116 -2.03 -9.89 3.53
CA ILE A 116 -3.05 -10.96 3.67
C ILE A 116 -4.11 -10.68 4.76
N GLY A 117 -3.93 -9.61 5.53
CA GLY A 117 -4.82 -9.24 6.63
C GLY A 117 -4.33 -9.73 7.99
N PHE A 118 -5.22 -9.75 8.97
CA PHE A 118 -4.94 -10.16 10.34
C PHE A 118 -5.16 -11.66 10.55
N SER A 119 -4.31 -12.27 11.38
CA SER A 119 -4.57 -13.57 12.01
C SER A 119 -5.69 -13.47 13.05
N GLU A 120 -6.23 -14.62 13.49
CA GLU A 120 -7.28 -14.67 14.51
C GLU A 120 -6.85 -14.00 15.83
N GLU A 121 -5.60 -14.19 16.23
CA GLU A 121 -5.02 -13.60 17.44
C GLU A 121 -4.87 -12.07 17.29
N GLU A 122 -4.46 -11.60 16.11
CA GLU A 122 -4.37 -10.17 15.81
C GLU A 122 -5.74 -9.50 15.73
N ILE A 123 -6.76 -10.17 15.17
CA ILE A 123 -8.15 -9.69 15.19
C ILE A 123 -8.61 -9.50 16.64
N SER A 124 -8.40 -10.50 17.49
CA SER A 124 -8.76 -10.42 18.91
C SER A 124 -8.06 -9.26 19.62
N THR A 125 -6.77 -9.08 19.32
CA THR A 125 -5.96 -7.98 19.85
C THR A 125 -6.53 -6.62 19.42
N VAL A 126 -6.85 -6.45 18.13
CA VAL A 126 -7.43 -5.21 17.59
C VAL A 126 -8.80 -4.91 18.22
N ILE A 127 -9.66 -5.93 18.41
CA ILE A 127 -10.96 -5.76 19.06
C ILE A 127 -10.80 -5.26 20.49
N ILE A 128 -9.94 -5.90 21.29
CA ILE A 128 -9.66 -5.50 22.68
C ILE A 128 -9.11 -4.08 22.75
N GLN A 129 -8.15 -3.76 21.88
CA GLN A 129 -7.53 -2.44 21.83
C GLN A 129 -8.50 -1.34 21.38
N THR A 130 -9.46 -1.66 20.51
CA THR A 130 -10.46 -0.70 20.04
C THR A 130 -11.55 -0.47 21.08
N LEU A 131 -11.98 -1.53 21.77
CA LEU A 131 -13.11 -1.52 22.69
C LEU A 131 -12.69 -1.45 24.16
N GLN A 132 -11.52 -0.90 24.47
CA GLN A 132 -10.92 -0.81 25.82
C GLN A 132 -11.92 -0.50 26.96
N LYS A 133 -12.93 0.35 26.70
CA LYS A 133 -13.93 0.77 27.69
C LYS A 133 -15.11 -0.22 27.86
N ASN A 134 -15.31 -1.13 26.93
CA ASN A 134 -16.40 -2.11 26.92
C ASN A 134 -15.85 -3.52 26.67
N THR A 135 -15.23 -4.08 27.72
CA THR A 135 -14.61 -5.40 27.71
C THR A 135 -15.62 -6.52 27.43
N LYS A 136 -16.88 -6.36 27.87
CA LYS A 136 -17.95 -7.33 27.62
C LYS A 136 -18.26 -7.44 26.12
N LEU A 137 -18.44 -6.30 25.45
CA LEU A 137 -18.67 -6.27 24.00
C LEU A 137 -17.46 -6.82 23.23
N ALA A 138 -16.24 -6.53 23.69
CA ALA A 138 -15.03 -7.09 23.08
C ALA A 138 -15.01 -8.63 23.14
N GLN A 139 -15.36 -9.20 24.30
CA GLN A 139 -15.44 -10.66 24.47
C GLN A 139 -16.54 -11.29 23.62
N GLU A 140 -17.72 -10.67 23.54
CA GLU A 140 -18.83 -11.13 22.70
C GLU A 140 -18.41 -11.18 21.22
N LEU A 141 -17.79 -10.12 20.70
CA LEU A 141 -17.33 -10.05 19.31
C LEU A 141 -16.21 -11.06 18.99
N ILE A 142 -15.27 -11.29 19.92
CA ILE A 142 -14.24 -12.31 19.75
C ILE A 142 -14.88 -13.70 19.67
N HIS A 143 -15.82 -13.99 20.56
CA HIS A 143 -16.51 -15.28 20.58
C HIS A 143 -17.30 -15.53 19.29
N GLU A 144 -18.06 -14.53 18.82
CA GLU A 144 -18.78 -14.60 17.56
C GLU A 144 -17.84 -14.83 16.37
N ASN A 145 -16.72 -14.10 16.31
CA ASN A 145 -15.73 -14.24 15.24
C ASN A 145 -15.12 -15.66 15.17
N THR A 146 -14.67 -16.20 16.32
CA THR A 146 -14.14 -17.57 16.40
C THR A 146 -15.21 -18.60 16.03
N PHE A 147 -16.47 -18.40 16.43
CA PHE A 147 -17.56 -19.31 16.06
C PHE A 147 -17.80 -19.33 14.55
N GLN A 148 -17.82 -18.17 13.88
CA GLN A 148 -18.02 -18.07 12.43
C GLN A 148 -16.87 -18.70 11.63
N ILE A 149 -15.62 -18.47 12.02
CA ILE A 149 -14.44 -19.09 11.38
C ILE A 149 -14.52 -20.62 11.45
N ASN A 150 -14.93 -21.16 12.60
CA ASN A 150 -15.08 -22.60 12.78
C ASN A 150 -16.20 -23.19 11.90
N ILE A 151 -17.29 -22.46 11.67
CA ILE A 151 -18.36 -22.88 10.75
C ILE A 151 -17.88 -22.85 9.30
N SER A 152 -17.26 -21.74 8.87
CA SER A 152 -16.79 -21.60 7.48
C SER A 152 -15.78 -22.68 7.12
N ASN A 153 -14.85 -22.98 8.02
CA ASN A 153 -13.87 -24.05 7.84
C ASN A 153 -14.57 -25.41 7.71
N LYS A 154 -15.56 -25.73 8.56
CA LYS A 154 -16.32 -27.00 8.45
C LYS A 154 -17.06 -27.14 7.11
N SER A 155 -17.64 -26.07 6.59
CA SER A 155 -18.34 -26.11 5.29
C SER A 155 -17.42 -26.28 4.08
N HIS A 156 -16.17 -25.83 4.16
CA HIS A 156 -15.20 -25.94 3.07
C HIS A 156 -14.58 -27.34 2.91
N PHE A 157 -14.65 -28.19 3.95
CA PHE A 157 -14.09 -29.56 3.91
C PHE A 157 -15.13 -30.65 3.59
N THR A 158 -16.39 -30.31 3.31
CA THR A 158 -17.42 -31.27 2.89
C THR A 158 -17.62 -31.25 1.37
N THR A 159 -16.59 -31.62 0.60
CA THR A 159 -16.78 -32.06 -0.79
C THR A 159 -16.65 -33.58 -0.80
N THR A 160 -17.77 -34.29 -0.83
CA THR A 160 -17.82 -35.74 -0.96
C THR A 160 -17.32 -36.13 -2.36
N GLN A 161 -16.06 -36.55 -2.47
CA GLN A 161 -15.54 -37.14 -3.70
C GLN A 161 -16.05 -38.58 -3.81
N SER A 162 -17.26 -38.77 -4.35
CA SER A 162 -17.72 -40.09 -4.79
C SER A 162 -17.58 -40.18 -6.31
N SER A 163 -16.37 -40.46 -6.82
CA SER A 163 -16.22 -40.99 -8.17
C SER A 163 -16.16 -42.52 -8.08
N LYS A 164 -17.23 -43.18 -8.51
CA LYS A 164 -17.27 -44.64 -8.65
C LYS A 164 -16.79 -45.15 -10.01
N ASP A 165 -16.28 -44.28 -10.87
CA ASP A 165 -15.85 -44.65 -12.21
C ASP A 165 -14.38 -44.29 -12.44
N SER A 166 -13.51 -45.28 -12.22
CA SER A 166 -12.17 -45.33 -12.79
C SER A 166 -11.78 -46.80 -12.95
N GLN A 167 -12.46 -47.46 -13.88
CA GLN A 167 -11.88 -48.55 -14.67
C GLN A 167 -11.89 -48.07 -16.12
N LEU A 168 -10.71 -47.73 -16.63
CA LEU A 168 -10.27 -47.87 -18.02
C LEU A 168 -8.75 -47.68 -18.04
#